data_AF-A0A127FDW7-F1
#
_entry.id   AF-A0A127FDW7-F1
#
_cell.length_a   1.000
_cell.length_b   1.000
_cell.length_c   1.000
_cell.angle_alpha   90.00
_cell.angle_beta   90.00
_cell.angle_gamma   90.00
#
_symmetry.space_group_name_H-M   'P 1'
#
loop_
_entity.id
_entity.type
_entity.pdbx_description
1 polymer ?
#
loop_
_entity_poly.entity_id
_entity_poly.type
_entity_poly.pdbx_seq_one_letter_code
_entity_poly.pdbx_strand_id
1 'polypeptide(L)' 'MKKIIGRLWEFVRELSGDDAYERYLAYHGTAHPHAPAMTRRAFYLSEQRRKWSGVQRCC' A
#
# COMPACT_ATOMS: atom_id res chain seq x y z
N MET A 1 -27.09 -5.16 14.34
CA MET A 1 -26.55 -5.69 13.07
C MET A 1 -25.83 -4.64 12.20
N LYS A 2 -26.38 -3.44 11.94
CA LYS A 2 -25.72 -2.41 11.09
C LYS A 2 -24.30 -1.97 11.53
N LYS A 3 -24.00 -2.00 12.83
CA LYS A 3 -22.70 -1.57 13.37
C LYS A 3 -21.53 -2.48 12.99
N ILE A 4 -21.78 -3.77 12.78
CA ILE A 4 -20.72 -4.74 12.44
C ILE A 4 -20.28 -4.55 10.99
N ILE A 5 -21.22 -4.25 10.09
CA ILE A 5 -20.95 -3.97 8.68
C ILE A 5 -20.09 -2.71 8.53
N GLY A 6 -20.38 -1.65 9.30
CA GLY A 6 -19.55 -0.44 9.28
C GLY A 6 -18.10 -0.69 9.72
N ARG A 7 -17.93 -1.44 10.81
CA ARG A 7 -16.58 -1.77 11.33
C ARG A 7 -15.83 -2.72 10.40
N LEU A 8 -16.48 -3.71 9.80
CA LEU A 8 -15.86 -4.54 8.76
C LEU A 8 -15.50 -3.72 7.53
N TRP A 9 -16.32 -2.73 7.15
CA TRP A 9 -16.05 -1.88 5.99
C TRP A 9 -14.88 -0.91 6.23
N GLU A 10 -14.70 -0.41 7.45
CA GLU A 10 -13.49 0.33 7.87
C GLU A 10 -12.27 -0.59 7.86
N PHE A 11 -12.39 -1.78 8.43
CA PHE A 11 -11.31 -2.77 8.47
C PHE A 11 -10.89 -3.23 7.06
N VAL A 12 -11.86 -3.44 6.16
CA VAL A 12 -11.62 -3.75 4.76
C VAL A 12 -10.98 -2.57 4.04
N ARG A 13 -11.32 -1.30 4.37
CA ARG A 13 -10.62 -0.12 3.83
C ARG A 13 -9.16 -0.08 4.30
N GLU A 14 -8.94 -0.31 5.59
CA GLU A 14 -7.61 -0.33 6.20
C GLU A 14 -6.74 -1.47 5.63
N LEU A 15 -7.31 -2.67 5.46
CA LEU A 15 -6.66 -3.84 4.86
C LEU A 15 -6.56 -3.80 3.33
N SER A 16 -7.47 -3.11 2.65
CA SER A 16 -7.42 -2.84 1.20
C SER A 16 -6.19 -2.02 0.82
N GLY A 17 -5.45 -1.54 1.80
CA GLY A 17 -4.17 -0.89 1.59
C GLY A 17 -4.30 0.61 1.38
N ASP A 18 -5.42 1.24 1.76
CA ASP A 18 -5.46 2.70 1.94
C ASP A 18 -4.37 3.13 2.93
N ASP A 19 -4.14 2.29 3.96
CA ASP A 19 -3.18 2.46 5.04
C ASP A 19 -1.83 1.74 4.80
N ALA A 20 -1.62 1.17 3.60
CA ALA A 20 -0.32 0.60 3.24
C ALA A 20 0.74 1.70 3.11
N TYR A 21 0.32 2.89 2.71
CA TYR A 21 1.22 4.03 2.53
C TYR A 21 1.69 4.61 3.87
N GLU A 22 0.83 4.70 4.89
CA GLU A 22 1.25 5.23 6.20
C GLU A 22 2.22 4.26 6.90
N ARG A 23 1.97 2.95 6.81
CA ARG A 23 2.93 1.92 7.24
C ARG A 23 4.27 2.01 6.50
N TYR A 24 4.24 2.26 5.19
CA TYR A 24 5.46 2.55 4.42
C TYR A 24 6.17 3.80 4.95
N LEU A 25 5.45 4.89 5.25
CA LEU A 25 6.05 6.11 5.80
C LEU A 25 6.67 5.90 7.19
N ALA A 26 6.00 5.17 8.08
CA ALA A 26 6.52 4.85 9.41
C ALA A 26 7.81 4.00 9.32
N TYR A 27 7.81 2.99 8.44
CA TYR A 27 8.99 2.18 8.18
C TYR A 27 10.10 2.96 7.46
N HIS A 28 9.74 3.82 6.50
CA HIS A 28 10.69 4.63 5.75
C HIS A 28 11.38 5.67 6.65
N GLY A 29 10.64 6.31 7.56
CA GLY A 29 11.20 7.24 8.52
C GLY A 29 12.20 6.59 9.48
N THR A 30 12.05 5.29 9.77
CA THR A 30 12.97 4.55 10.63
C THR A 30 14.13 3.92 9.86
N ALA A 31 13.90 3.39 8.65
CA ALA A 31 14.91 2.72 7.85
C ALA A 31 15.77 3.69 7.02
N HIS A 32 15.19 4.79 6.53
CA HIS A 32 15.83 5.74 5.61
C HIS A 32 15.49 7.20 5.96
N PRO A 33 16.01 7.73 7.08
CA PRO A 33 15.74 9.11 7.50
C PRO A 33 16.31 10.18 6.55
N HIS A 34 17.30 9.84 5.72
CA HIS A 34 17.96 10.76 4.79
C HIS A 34 17.43 10.70 3.36
N ALA A 35 16.54 9.75 3.05
CA ALA A 35 15.94 9.64 1.73
C ALA A 35 14.55 10.30 1.72
N PRO A 36 14.14 10.94 0.61
CA PRO A 36 12.78 11.40 0.47
C PRO A 36 11.85 10.19 0.31
N ALA A 37 10.79 10.14 1.11
CA ALA A 37 9.76 9.12 0.96
C ALA A 37 9.09 9.21 -0.41
N MET A 38 8.76 8.07 -1.01
CA MET A 38 8.00 8.05 -2.26
C MET A 38 6.63 8.69 -2.07
N THR A 39 6.13 9.37 -3.11
CA THR A 39 4.75 9.86 -3.10
C THR A 39 3.77 8.68 -3.10
N ARG A 40 2.57 8.90 -2.53
CA ARG A 40 1.51 7.88 -2.46
C ARG A 40 1.28 7.17 -3.79
N ARG A 41 1.19 7.94 -4.88
CA ARG A 41 1.00 7.42 -6.24
C ARG A 41 2.18 6.56 -6.70
N ALA A 42 3.42 6.98 -6.43
CA ALA A 42 4.63 6.24 -6.82
C ALA A 42 4.71 4.89 -6.08
N PHE A 43 4.38 4.86 -4.79
CA PHE A 43 4.34 3.63 -4.00
C PHE A 43 3.34 2.60 -4.56
N TYR A 44 2.10 3.02 -4.85
CA TYR A 44 1.13 2.10 -5.45
C TYR A 44 1.49 1.68 -6.87
N LEU A 45 2.13 2.55 -7.66
CA LEU A 45 2.65 2.18 -8.98
C LEU A 45 3.77 1.15 -8.88
N SER A 46 4.70 1.28 -7.92
CA SER A 46 5.75 0.29 -7.71
C SER A 46 5.21 -1.05 -7.19
N GLU A 47 4.23 -1.03 -6.29
CA GLU A 47 3.56 -2.26 -5.82
C GLU A 47 2.78 -2.94 -6.94
N GLN A 48 2.05 -2.18 -7.76
CA GLN A 48 1.38 -2.73 -8.94
C GLN A 48 2.39 -3.27 -9.94
N ARG A 49 3.47 -2.53 -10.23
CA ARG A 49 4.53 -3.03 -11.10
C ARG A 49 5.12 -4.31 -10.53
N ARG A 50 5.45 -4.39 -9.24
CA ARG A 50 5.96 -5.61 -8.62
C ARG A 50 4.98 -6.79 -8.73
N LYS A 51 3.69 -6.56 -8.50
CA LYS A 51 2.64 -7.59 -8.58
C LYS A 51 2.35 -8.04 -10.01
N TRP A 52 2.43 -7.12 -10.98
CA TRP A 52 1.93 -7.32 -12.34
C TRP A 52 3.02 -7.31 -13.43
N SER A 53 4.27 -7.00 -13.11
CA SER A 53 5.41 -7.08 -14.06
C SER A 53 5.90 -8.50 -14.27
N GLY A 54 5.36 -9.47 -13.51
CA GLY A 54 5.80 -10.85 -13.47
C GLY A 54 5.06 -11.80 -14.40
N VAL A 55 4.79 -11.46 -15.67
CA VAL A 55 4.71 -12.43 -16.80
C VAL A 55 5.04 -11.67 -18.09
N GLN A 56 6.31 -11.57 -18.44
CA GLN A 56 6.74 -11.22 -19.81
C GLN A 56 6.97 -12.54 -20.58
N ARG A 57 5.88 -13.30 -20.84
CA ARG A 57 5.94 -14.40 -21.81
C ARG A 57 5.58 -13.84 -23.17
N CYS A 58 6.55 -13.20 -23.81
CA CYS A 58 6.60 -13.08 -25.25
C CYS A 58 7.52 -14.21 -25.74
N CYS A 59 6.91 -15.35 -26.03
CA CYS A 59 7.40 -16.33 -27.00
C CYS A 59 6.20 -16.68 -27.87
#